data_AF-A0AAE9N3Y1-F1
#
_entry.id   AF-A0AAE9N3Y1-F1
#
_cell.length_a   1.000
_cell.length_b   1.000
_cell.length_c   1.000
_cell.angle_alpha   90.00
_cell.angle_beta   90.00
_cell.angle_gamma   90.00
#
_symmetry.space_group_name_H-M   'P 1'
#
loop_
_entity.id
_entity.type
_entity.pdbx_description
1 polymer ?
#
loop_
_entity_poly.entity_id
_entity_poly.type
_entity_poly.pdbx_seq_one_letter_code
_entity_poly.pdbx_strand_id
1 'polypeptide(L)' 'MDLHTCVIVLRNQKVITSKSVEHSIGIIERDSDNEISEIQINATDGVNIRTYHYNSVEDSLESLMNL' A
#
# COMPACT_ATOMS: atom_id res chain seq x y z
N MET A 1 4.93 -2.84 -13.14
CA MET A 1 5.50 -1.56 -12.66
C MET A 1 6.11 -1.89 -11.33
N ASP A 2 7.24 -1.33 -10.95
CA ASP A 2 7.84 -1.68 -9.67
C ASP A 2 7.25 -0.84 -8.55
N LEU A 3 7.13 -1.40 -7.35
CA LEU A 3 6.74 -0.63 -6.18
C LEU A 3 7.82 0.44 -5.89
N HIS A 4 7.42 1.71 -5.91
CA HIS A 4 8.26 2.80 -5.44
C HIS A 4 8.13 2.97 -3.93
N THR A 5 6.89 3.10 -3.44
CA THR A 5 6.54 3.15 -2.01
C THR A 5 5.08 2.75 -1.82
N CYS A 6 4.76 2.06 -0.73
CA CYS A 6 3.40 1.91 -0.21
C CYS A 6 3.29 2.70 1.10
N VAL A 7 2.28 3.55 1.22
CA VAL A 7 1.95 4.33 2.42
C VAL A 7 0.63 3.80 2.97
N ILE A 8 0.64 3.37 4.22
CA ILE A 8 -0.51 2.80 4.91
C ILE A 8 -0.81 3.72 6.09
N VAL A 9 -2.01 4.30 6.11
CA VAL A 9 -2.48 5.18 7.17
C VAL A 9 -3.46 4.41 8.03
N LEU A 10 -3.13 4.23 9.31
CA LEU A 10 -4.03 3.61 10.28
C LEU A 10 -5.00 4.66 10.86
N ARG A 11 -6.15 4.21 11.39
CA ARG A 11 -7.20 5.05 11.99
C ARG A 11 -6.72 5.84 13.20
N ASN A 12 -5.70 5.34 13.91
CA ASN A 12 -5.02 6.07 14.98
C ASN A 12 -4.05 7.15 14.45
N GLN A 13 -4.07 7.44 13.15
CA GLN A 13 -3.21 8.36 12.42
C GLN A 13 -1.73 7.94 12.36
N LYS A 14 -1.39 6.70 12.74
CA LYS A 14 -0.06 6.16 12.49
C LYS A 14 0.12 5.94 10.99
N VAL A 15 1.23 6.46 10.45
CA VAL A 15 1.62 6.29 9.05
C VAL A 15 2.77 5.30 8.98
N ILE A 16 2.61 4.28 8.13
CA ILE A 16 3.65 3.30 7.84
C ILE A 16 4.02 3.44 6.37
N THR A 17 5.31 3.49 6.07
CA THR A 17 5.82 3.55 4.69
C THR A 17 6.74 2.37 4.43
N SER A 18 6.48 1.64 3.36
CA SER A 18 7.26 0.49 2.92
C SER A 18 7.69 0.64 1.47
N LYS A 19 8.81 0.03 1.11
CA LYS A 19 9.32 -0.07 -0.28
C LYS A 19 9.37 -1.49 -0.80
N SER A 20 8.86 -2.46 -0.03
CA SER A 20 8.78 -3.87 -0.43
C SER A 20 7.31 -4.28 -0.54
N VAL A 21 6.97 -4.98 -1.62
CA VAL A 21 5.63 -5.55 -1.84
C VAL A 21 5.30 -6.51 -0.70
N GLU A 22 6.18 -7.46 -0.40
CA GLU A 22 6.01 -8.48 0.65
C GLU A 22 5.79 -7.84 2.02
N HIS A 23 6.59 -6.83 2.37
CA HIS A 23 6.44 -6.16 3.65
C HIS A 23 5.14 -5.34 3.72
N SER A 24 4.73 -4.72 2.61
CA SER A 24 3.47 -3.96 2.55
C SER A 24 2.26 -4.89 2.73
N ILE A 25 2.25 -6.04 2.04
CA ILE A 25 1.21 -7.06 2.18
C ILE A 25 1.15 -7.54 3.64
N GLY A 26 2.29 -7.88 4.24
CA GLY A 26 2.33 -8.36 5.62
C GLY A 26 1.86 -7.34 6.68
N ILE A 27 2.01 -6.04 6.41
CA ILE A 27 1.42 -4.98 7.28
C ILE A 27 -0.08 -4.90 7.04
N ILE A 28 -0.51 -4.85 5.77
CA ILE A 28 -1.92 -4.72 5.42
C ILE A 28 -2.73 -5.89 5.97
N GLU A 29 -2.28 -7.13 5.80
CA GLU A 29 -2.95 -8.32 6.32
C GLU A 29 -3.02 -8.29 7.86
N ARG A 30 -1.93 -7.91 8.54
CA ARG A 30 -1.86 -7.83 10.00
C ARG A 30 -2.83 -6.80 10.59
N ASP A 31 -2.92 -5.63 9.96
CA ASP A 31 -3.68 -4.48 10.47
C ASP A 31 -5.05 -4.34 9.75
N SER A 32 -5.46 -5.35 8.96
CA SER A 32 -6.65 -5.34 8.09
C SER A 32 -7.99 -5.28 8.84
N ASP A 33 -8.04 -5.65 10.12
CA ASP A 33 -9.23 -5.74 10.98
C ASP A 33 -9.81 -4.34 11.37
N ASN A 34 -9.99 -3.47 10.38
CA ASN A 34 -10.45 -2.08 10.49
C ASN A 34 -9.45 -1.08 11.06
N GLU A 35 -8.18 -1.43 11.25
CA GLU A 35 -7.20 -0.42 11.68
C GLU A 35 -6.75 0.48 10.54
N ILE A 36 -6.89 0.06 9.28
CA ILE A 36 -6.48 0.84 8.13
C ILE A 36 -7.57 1.85 7.73
N SER A 37 -7.13 3.07 7.41
CA SER A 37 -7.97 4.18 6.96
C SER A 37 -7.74 4.54 5.50
N GLU A 38 -6.49 4.46 5.03
CA GLU A 38 -6.11 4.76 3.65
C GLU A 38 -4.85 3.95 3.28
N ILE A 39 -4.80 3.51 2.02
CA ILE A 39 -3.59 2.93 1.44
C ILE A 39 -3.28 3.69 0.15
N GLN A 40 -2.05 4.17 0.04
CA GLN A 40 -1.53 4.79 -1.17
C GLN A 40 -0.35 3.96 -1.70
N ILE A 41 -0.44 3.55 -2.96
CA ILE A 41 0.61 2.80 -3.66
C ILE A 41 1.20 3.71 -4.73
N ASN A 42 2.49 3.98 -4.62
CA ASN A 42 3.26 4.64 -5.65
C ASN A 42 4.04 3.57 -6.41
N ALA A 43 3.77 3.41 -7.70
CA ALA A 43 4.48 2.51 -8.58
C ALA A 43 5.30 3.30 -9.62
N THR A 44 6.39 2.73 -10.09
CA THR A 44 7.27 3.35 -11.09
C THR A 44 7.54 2.42 -12.26
N ASP A 45 7.65 3.00 -13.46
CA ASP A 45 8.16 2.33 -14.66
C ASP A 45 9.66 2.60 -14.90
N GLY A 46 10.34 3.20 -13.90
CA GLY A 46 11.72 3.66 -13.98
C GLY A 46 11.86 5.09 -14.49
N VAL A 47 10.80 5.69 -15.04
CA VAL A 47 10.80 7.06 -15.56
C VAL A 47 9.80 7.93 -14.80
N ASN A 48 8.58 7.42 -14.57
CA ASN A 48 7.50 8.14 -13.93
C ASN A 48 7.00 7.39 -12.70
N ILE A 49 6.65 8.15 -11.67
CA ILE A 49 5.92 7.63 -10.51
C ILE A 49 4.43 7.88 -10.72
N ARG A 50 3.63 6.83 -10.59
CA ARG A 50 2.17 6.88 -10.59
C ARG A 50 1.66 6.55 -9.20
N THR A 51 0.69 7.33 -8.74
CA THR A 51 0.08 7.20 -7.41
C THR A 51 -1.33 6.65 -7.54
N TYR A 52 -1.63 5.64 -6.74
CA TYR A 52 -2.92 4.98 -6.66
C TYR A 52 -3.40 5.03 -5.21
N HIS A 53 -4.66 5.43 -5.00
CA HIS A 53 -5.27 5.49 -3.68
C HIS A 53 -6.34 4.40 -3.57
N TYR A 54 -6.32 3.67 -2.46
CA TYR A 54 -7.23 2.57 -2.17
C TYR A 54 -7.93 2.83 -0.84
N ASN A 55 -9.26 2.66 -0.87
CA ASN A 55 -10.11 2.68 0.31
C ASN A 55 -10.51 1.26 0.76
N SER A 56 -10.19 0.24 -0.05
CA SER A 56 -10.42 -1.17 0.24
C SER A 56 -9.08 -1.87 0.44
N VAL A 57 -9.00 -2.68 1.50
CA VAL A 57 -7.84 -3.54 1.76
C VAL A 57 -7.69 -4.55 0.62
N GLU A 58 -8.78 -5.16 0.16
CA GLU A 58 -8.75 -6.21 -0.88
C GLU A 58 -8.19 -5.66 -2.20
N ASP A 59 -8.71 -4.52 -2.68
CA ASP A 59 -8.24 -3.89 -3.93
C ASP A 59 -6.76 -3.47 -3.83
N SER A 60 -6.33 -3.03 -2.66
CA SER A 60 -4.93 -2.64 -2.43
C SER A 60 -3.99 -3.85 -2.45
N LEU A 61 -4.42 -4.99 -1.90
CA LEU A 61 -3.66 -6.23 -1.91
C LEU A 61 -3.57 -6.79 -3.32
N GLU A 62 -4.68 -6.81 -4.06
CA GLU A 62 -4.69 -7.22 -5.47
C GLU A 62 -3.74 -6.34 -6.30
N SER A 63 -3.74 -5.02 -6.07
CA SER A 63 -2.80 -4.14 -6.75
C SER A 63 -1.35 -4.47 -6.41
N LEU A 64 -1.02 -4.70 -5.14
CA LEU A 64 0.35 -5.04 -4.72
C LEU A 64 0.82 -6.37 -5.31
N MET A 65 -0.05 -7.38 -5.39
CA MET A 65 0.27 -8.68 -5.99
C MET A 65 0.48 -8.62 -7.51
N ASN A 66 -0.04 -7.58 -8.17
CA ASN A 66 0.08 -7.37 -9.61
C ASN A 66 1.19 -6.38 -10.03
N LEU A 67 1.96 -5.85 -9.07
CA LEU A 67 3.16 -5.03 -9.35
C LEU A 67 4.36 -5.92 -9.68
#